data_AF-A0A7Z1AHE5-F1
#
_entry.id   AF-A0A7Z1AHE5-F1
#
_cell.length_a   1.000
_cell.length_b   1.000
_cell.length_c   1.000
_cell.angle_alpha   90.00
_cell.angle_beta   90.00
_cell.angle_gamma   90.00
#
_symmetry.space_group_name_H-M   'P 1'
#
loop_
_entity.id
_entity.type
_entity.pdbx_description
1 polymer ?
#
loop_
_entity_poly.entity_id
_entity_poly.type
_entity_poly.pdbx_seq_one_letter_code
_entity_poly.pdbx_strand_id
1 'polypeptide(L)'
;MKSNIDKRIGMGPIPSEPKYYLKKEQVNGLAVLRKFGWRIVCIRRPSVFDTTTILLNKHTNKLGVLGSDGILRLTNNIKIRDNSKKKRTTDRKQTQPLQFRKTLR
;
A
#
# COMPACT_ATOMS: atom_id res chain seq x y z
N MET A 1 -19.01 20.46 15.34
CA MET A 1 -18.73 19.01 15.36
C MET A 1 -17.97 18.63 14.09
N LYS A 2 -16.66 18.35 14.16
CA LYS A 2 -15.88 17.84 13.00
C LYS A 2 -15.91 16.32 13.08
N SER A 3 -16.70 15.68 12.23
CA SER A 3 -16.82 14.22 12.19
C SER A 3 -15.51 13.59 11.73
N ASN A 4 -15.01 12.63 12.51
CA ASN A 4 -13.83 11.78 12.25
C ASN A 4 -14.06 10.80 11.07
N ILE A 5 -14.62 11.26 9.95
CA ILE A 5 -14.78 10.47 8.71
C ILE A 5 -13.43 10.21 8.01
N ASP A 6 -12.36 10.85 8.49
CA ASP A 6 -11.01 10.87 7.91
C ASP A 6 -10.29 9.50 7.91
N LYS A 7 -10.83 8.49 8.59
CA LYS A 7 -10.18 7.20 8.69
C LYS A 7 -10.65 6.30 7.53
N ARG A 8 -9.80 6.15 6.51
CA ARG A 8 -9.90 5.15 5.41
C ARG A 8 -9.82 3.70 5.88
N ILE A 9 -10.22 3.43 7.11
CA ILE A 9 -10.26 2.10 7.71
C ILE A 9 -11.29 1.29 6.93
N GLY A 10 -10.86 0.17 6.35
CA GLY A 10 -11.70 -0.70 5.53
C GLY A 10 -11.77 -0.35 4.04
N MET A 11 -11.23 0.80 3.61
CA MET A 11 -11.17 1.12 2.18
C MET A 11 -9.91 0.55 1.52
N GLY A 12 -10.11 -0.08 0.36
CA GLY A 12 -9.02 -0.63 -0.45
C GLY A 12 -8.06 0.44 -0.98
N PRO A 13 -6.85 0.02 -1.42
CA PRO A 13 -5.85 0.93 -1.99
C PRO A 13 -6.30 1.59 -3.29
N ILE A 14 -7.26 0.96 -3.98
CA ILE A 14 -7.95 1.46 -5.16
C ILE A 14 -9.39 1.79 -4.73
N PRO A 15 -9.87 3.03 -4.95
CA PRO A 15 -11.26 3.38 -4.65
C PRO A 15 -12.22 2.67 -5.61
N SER A 16 -13.48 2.50 -5.23
CA SER A 16 -14.51 1.85 -6.06
C SER A 16 -14.65 2.48 -7.44
N GLU A 17 -14.45 3.80 -7.51
CA GLU A 17 -14.52 4.57 -8.75
C GLU A 17 -13.20 5.31 -9.01
N PRO A 18 -12.18 4.64 -9.58
CA PRO A 18 -10.85 5.22 -9.82
C PRO A 18 -10.86 6.42 -10.77
N LYS A 19 -11.84 6.47 -11.68
CA LYS A 19 -11.93 7.48 -12.74
C LYS A 19 -12.06 8.90 -12.19
N TYR A 20 -12.73 9.08 -11.04
CA TYR A 20 -12.86 10.40 -10.40
C TYR A 20 -11.56 10.95 -9.82
N TYR A 21 -10.52 10.12 -9.71
CA TYR A 21 -9.23 10.51 -9.16
C TYR A 21 -8.13 10.63 -10.21
N LEU A 22 -8.47 10.42 -11.48
CA LEU A 22 -7.56 10.48 -12.62
C LEU A 22 -7.92 11.65 -13.53
N LYS A 23 -6.91 12.42 -13.93
CA LYS A 23 -7.05 13.44 -14.98
C LYS A 23 -7.16 12.79 -16.36
N LYS A 24 -7.64 13.55 -17.35
CA LYS A 24 -7.83 13.06 -18.73
C LYS A 24 -6.53 12.49 -19.32
N GLU A 25 -5.42 13.19 -19.10
CA GLU A 25 -4.09 12.81 -19.55
C GLU A 25 -3.65 11.49 -18.90
N GLN A 26 -3.96 11.31 -17.61
CA GLN A 26 -3.70 10.07 -16.89
C GLN A 26 -4.53 8.90 -17.42
N VAL A 27 -5.81 9.13 -17.75
CA VAL A 27 -6.65 8.09 -18.35
C VAL A 27 -6.07 7.65 -19.69
N ASN A 28 -5.65 8.60 -20.52
CA ASN A 28 -5.03 8.31 -21.82
C ASN A 28 -3.69 7.57 -21.67
N GLY A 29 -2.80 8.07 -20.81
CA GLY A 29 -1.52 7.43 -20.52
C GLY A 29 -1.70 6.02 -19.96
N LEU A 30 -2.64 5.82 -19.05
CA LEU A 30 -2.95 4.51 -18.49
C LEU A 30 -3.44 3.53 -19.55
N ALA A 31 -4.27 3.96 -20.51
CA ALA A 31 -4.75 3.10 -21.60
C ALA A 31 -3.59 2.54 -22.43
N VAL A 32 -2.57 3.36 -22.71
CA VAL A 32 -1.35 2.93 -23.41
C VAL A 32 -0.52 2.01 -22.51
N LEU A 33 -0.25 2.42 -21.27
CA LEU A 33 0.59 1.68 -20.33
C LEU A 33 0.05 0.28 -19.99
N ARG A 34 -1.29 0.10 -19.99
CA ARG A 34 -1.93 -1.22 -19.79
C ARG A 34 -1.50 -2.24 -20.85
N LYS A 35 -1.25 -1.80 -22.09
CA LYS A 35 -0.75 -2.68 -23.16
C LYS A 35 0.65 -3.23 -22.85
N PHE A 36 1.45 -2.48 -22.09
CA PHE A 36 2.80 -2.86 -21.64
C PHE A 36 2.81 -3.52 -20.24
N GLY A 37 1.65 -3.97 -19.76
CA GLY A 37 1.53 -4.72 -18.51
C GLY A 37 1.53 -3.87 -17.24
N TRP A 38 1.35 -2.55 -17.34
CA TRP A 38 1.17 -1.69 -16.16
C TRP A 38 -0.28 -1.72 -15.66
N ARG A 39 -0.45 -1.77 -14.34
CA ARG A 39 -1.76 -1.72 -13.68
C ARG A 39 -1.72 -0.83 -12.44
N ILE A 40 -2.85 -0.18 -12.12
CA ILE A 40 -2.98 0.58 -10.87
C ILE A 40 -2.92 -0.39 -9.69
N VAL A 41 -2.13 -0.04 -8.68
CA VAL A 41 -2.07 -0.76 -7.40
C VAL A 41 -2.50 0.10 -6.22
N CYS A 42 -2.38 1.43 -6.34
CA CYS A 42 -2.80 2.36 -5.31
C CYS A 42 -3.10 3.73 -5.91
N ILE A 43 -4.14 4.39 -5.42
CA ILE A 43 -4.37 5.82 -5.63
C ILE A 43 -4.30 6.50 -4.28
N ARG A 44 -3.21 7.24 -4.02
CA ARG A 44 -3.07 8.09 -2.84
C ARG A 44 -3.96 9.31 -3.03
N ARG A 45 -4.75 9.64 -2.00
CA ARG A 45 -5.69 10.77 -2.05
C ARG A 45 -5.49 11.67 -0.81
N PRO A 46 -4.33 12.28 -0.60
CA PRO A 46 -4.15 13.19 0.55
C PRO A 46 -5.21 14.30 0.54
N SER A 47 -5.61 14.81 1.70
CA SER A 47 -6.62 15.87 1.81
C SER A 47 -6.11 17.25 1.37
N VAL A 48 -4.79 17.46 1.47
CA VAL A 48 -4.13 18.75 1.22
C VAL A 48 -3.29 18.74 -0.08
N PHE A 49 -2.91 17.58 -0.57
CA PHE A 49 -2.04 17.44 -1.76
C PHE A 49 -2.76 16.77 -2.92
N ASP A 50 -2.14 16.80 -4.09
CA ASP A 50 -2.67 16.13 -5.28
C ASP A 50 -2.73 14.61 -5.14
N THR A 51 -3.69 14.02 -5.84
CA THR A 51 -3.82 12.57 -5.94
C THR A 51 -2.62 11.98 -6.66
N THR A 52 -2.04 10.92 -6.11
CA THR A 52 -0.90 10.23 -6.71
C THR A 52 -1.30 8.82 -7.10
N THR A 53 -1.16 8.49 -8.38
CA THR A 53 -1.51 7.16 -8.91
C THR A 53 -0.25 6.32 -9.05
N ILE A 54 -0.22 5.19 -8.36
CA ILE A 54 0.90 4.24 -8.37
C ILE A 54 0.55 3.06 -9.26
N LEU A 55 1.44 2.77 -10.20
CA LEU A 55 1.35 1.64 -11.11
C LEU A 55 2.40 0.57 -10.78
N LEU A 56 2.04 -0.68 -11.02
CA LEU A 56 2.93 -1.84 -10.98
C LEU A 56 2.99 -2.47 -12.37
N ASN A 57 4.19 -2.77 -12.83
CA ASN A 57 4.38 -3.56 -14.03
C ASN A 57 4.34 -5.07 -13.70
N LYS A 58 3.46 -5.82 -14.38
CA LYS A 58 3.30 -7.26 -14.14
C LYS A 58 4.51 -8.10 -14.56
N HIS A 59 5.31 -7.62 -15.51
CA HIS A 59 6.45 -8.37 -16.07
C HIS A 59 7.73 -8.13 -15.30
N THR A 60 7.99 -6.87 -14.93
CA THR A 60 9.26 -6.48 -14.30
C THR A 60 9.16 -6.29 -12.79
N ASN A 61 7.94 -6.38 -12.23
CA ASN A 61 7.63 -6.07 -10.83
C ASN A 61 8.09 -4.67 -10.38
N LYS A 62 8.30 -3.75 -11.34
CA LYS A 62 8.71 -2.36 -11.08
C LYS A 62 7.49 -1.50 -10.75
N LEU A 63 7.71 -0.54 -9.84
CA LEU A 63 6.73 0.47 -9.48
C LEU A 63 7.04 1.79 -10.19
N GLY A 64 5.99 2.55 -10.46
CA GLY A 64 6.10 3.90 -10.98
C GLY A 64 4.91 4.75 -10.61
N VAL A 65 5.10 6.06 -10.69
CA VAL A 65 4.05 7.06 -10.47
C VAL A 65 3.55 7.55 -11.83
N LEU A 66 2.24 7.51 -12.03
CA LEU A 66 1.61 8.14 -13.17
C LEU A 66 1.40 9.63 -12.85
N GLY A 67 2.21 10.48 -13.47
CA GLY A 67 2.13 11.94 -13.31
C GLY A 67 0.80 12.50 -13.83
N SER A 68 0.48 13.74 -13.46
CA SER A 68 -0.74 14.42 -13.90
C SER A 68 -0.78 14.67 -15.41
N ASP A 69 0.37 14.66 -16.06
CA ASP A 69 0.62 14.74 -17.50
C ASP A 69 0.40 13.41 -18.23
N GLY A 70 0.07 12.33 -17.52
CA GLY A 70 -0.07 10.99 -18.10
C GLY A 70 1.25 10.28 -18.37
N ILE A 71 2.38 10.83 -17.92
CA ILE A 71 3.70 10.25 -18.10
C ILE A 71 4.04 9.37 -16.89
N LEU A 72 4.51 8.15 -17.15
CA LEU A 72 4.98 7.23 -16.11
C LEU A 72 6.41 7.58 -15.70
N ARG A 73 6.60 7.86 -14.41
CA ARG A 73 7.91 8.12 -13.81
C ARG A 73 8.28 6.94 -12.93
N LEU A 74 9.32 6.21 -13.33
CA LEU A 74 9.86 5.11 -12.53
C LEU A 74 10.50 5.66 -11.26
N THR A 75 10.20 5.05 -10.12
CA THR A 75 10.74 5.52 -8.84
C THR A 75 11.13 4.31 -8.00
N ASN A 76 12.43 4.20 -7.68
CA ASN A 76 12.97 3.07 -6.93
C ASN A 76 12.70 3.17 -5.42
N ASN A 77 12.15 4.29 -4.95
CA ASN A 77 12.00 4.60 -3.54
C ASN A 77 10.58 4.33 -3.00
N ILE A 78 9.71 3.71 -3.80
CA ILE A 78 8.35 3.36 -3.36
C ILE A 78 8.41 2.06 -2.56
N LYS A 79 8.40 2.18 -1.22
CA LYS A 79 8.28 1.03 -0.32
C LYS A 79 6.81 0.68 -0.12
N ILE A 80 6.40 -0.51 -0.56
CA ILE A 80 5.10 -1.09 -0.19
C ILE A 80 5.29 -1.82 1.14
N ARG A 81 4.44 -1.51 2.13
CA ARG A 81 4.50 -2.19 3.43
C ARG A 81 3.92 -3.59 3.28
N ASP A 82 4.73 -4.60 3.54
CA ASP A 82 4.23 -5.97 3.65
C ASP A 82 3.29 -6.07 4.85
N ASN A 83 2.04 -6.46 4.59
CA ASN A 83 1.06 -6.81 5.62
C ASN A 83 1.14 -8.31 5.94
N SER A 84 2.30 -8.94 5.73
CA SER A 84 2.49 -10.32 6.16
C SER A 84 2.38 -10.33 7.68
N LYS A 85 1.19 -10.69 8.18
CA LYS A 85 1.09 -11.35 9.47
C LYS A 85 1.99 -12.56 9.32
N LYS A 86 3.27 -12.47 9.72
CA LYS A 86 4.03 -13.66 10.06
C LYS A 86 3.10 -14.40 11.00
N LYS A 87 2.53 -15.53 10.55
CA LYS A 87 1.97 -16.49 11.48
C LYS A 87 3.10 -16.70 12.47
N ARG A 88 2.98 -16.15 13.68
CA ARG A 88 3.85 -16.54 14.77
C ARG A 88 3.50 -18.00 14.94
N THR A 89 4.24 -18.89 14.29
CA THR A 89 4.33 -20.27 14.73
C THR A 89 4.82 -20.15 16.15
N THR A 90 3.89 -20.28 17.09
CA THR A 90 4.21 -20.45 18.50
C THR A 90 4.92 -21.77 18.60
N ASP A 91 6.22 -21.74 18.37
CA ASP A 91 7.11 -22.79 18.81
C ASP A 91 7.05 -22.72 20.34
N ARG A 92 6.24 -23.60 20.93
CA ARG A 92 6.07 -23.73 22.38
C ARG A 92 7.41 -24.20 22.94
N LYS A 93 8.35 -23.27 23.16
CA LYS A 93 9.47 -23.55 24.04
C LYS A 93 8.90 -23.75 25.44
N GLN A 94 8.96 -25.00 25.91
CA GLN A 94 8.68 -25.39 27.29
C GLN A 94 9.27 -24.33 28.23
N THR A 95 8.39 -23.57 28.86
CA THR A 95 8.79 -22.63 29.90
C THR A 95 9.15 -23.50 31.10
N GLN A 96 10.44 -23.56 31.45
CA GLN A 96 10.83 -24.19 32.70
C GLN A 96 10.16 -23.43 33.85
N PRO A 97 9.57 -24.13 34.83
CA PRO A 97 8.91 -23.47 35.94
C PRO A 97 9.94 -22.65 36.74
N LEU A 98 9.57 -21.41 37.06
CA LEU A 98 10.32 -20.51 37.94
C LEU A 98 10.51 -21.20 39.29
N GLN A 99 11.73 -21.67 39.54
CA GLN A 99 12.13 -22.19 40.85
C GLN A 99 12.20 -21.01 41.83
N PHE A 100 11.17 -20.84 42.66
CA PHE A 100 11.25 -19.96 43.81
C PHE A 100 12.34 -20.51 44.75
N ARG A 101 13.46 -19.78 44.86
CA ARG A 101 14.45 -20.06 45.89
C ARG A 101 13.79 -19.87 47.25
N LYS A 102 13.54 -20.99 47.94
CA LYS A 102 13.22 -20.97 49.37
C LYS A 102 14.50 -20.52 50.11
N THR A 103 14.50 -19.30 50.63
CA THR A 103 15.48 -18.87 51.62
C THR A 103 15.15 -19.59 52.93
N LEU A 104 16.04 -20.47 53.38
CA LEU A 104 16.05 -20.97 54.76
C LEU A 104 16.51 -19.84 55.68
N ARG A 105 15.74 -19.60 56.75
CA ARG A 105 16.18 -18.91 57.97
C ARG A 105 16.23 -19.93 59.08
#